data_AF-A0A4Q2XFN9-F1
#
_entry.id   AF-A0A4Q2XFN9-F1
#
_cell.length_a   1.000
_cell.length_b   1.000
_cell.length_c   1.000
_cell.angle_alpha   90.00
_cell.angle_beta   90.00
_cell.angle_gamma   90.00
#
_symmetry.space_group_name_H-M   'P 1'
#
loop_
_entity.id
_entity.type
_entity.pdbx_description
1 polymer ?
#
loop_
_entity_poly.entity_id
_entity_poly.type
_entity_poly.pdbx_seq_one_letter_code
_entity_poly.pdbx_strand_id
1 'polypeptide(L)'
;MKTREQIIERIYQSLAANMKHLDLGGFHSDARLREDLGLDSSDTLELLVTLEVEYDLSLPESAIMEKDFTTVRAVAKLFFDAQPRANPDKLLEYEEDIKLHCFVSCLSEVIKRFDFDQRTLYFGVWDSEIVVTDKCTISYHIERISHHVFIDWYERLFGIKVEAWFDHDIDREENVQRLVSLVENRTPDQHIMVMLDMHRLPERVNEFNKDPFPHYLMLGPTEKADTWFVYDPDYRWEGVTTKERLLHAARHPAVGGGYVFSDQNAREPRPADIRAYFEHCMLLDRHLMTEAVREIVEAHLKGVDKNGDELPLSGLRNALDDAPILSIRKYSYEHGFAFFWRELELEEAEFDHWCEVIDELAKGYTLIQFNAIKLATTGDRRIGDKIFSVLDQQVERENRIKARMQEVFEMWCEKAFAKQEAPVPELEVAR
;
A
#
# COMPACT_ATOMS: atom_id res chain seq x y z
N MET A 1 -19.93 -28.34 -18.14
CA MET A 1 -19.98 -27.50 -16.94
C MET A 1 -19.51 -28.30 -15.75
N LYS A 2 -18.55 -27.78 -14.98
CA LYS A 2 -18.17 -28.38 -13.70
C LYS A 2 -19.14 -27.95 -12.61
N THR A 3 -19.47 -28.88 -11.70
CA THR A 3 -20.28 -28.55 -10.52
C THR A 3 -19.45 -27.79 -9.49
N ARG A 4 -20.10 -27.15 -8.52
CA ARG A 4 -19.39 -26.44 -7.43
C ARG A 4 -18.53 -27.41 -6.62
N GLU A 5 -19.01 -28.63 -6.38
CA GLU A 5 -18.30 -29.68 -5.65
C GLU A 5 -17.04 -30.12 -6.41
N GLN A 6 -17.13 -30.27 -7.74
CA GLN A 6 -15.97 -30.59 -8.57
C GLN A 6 -14.93 -29.45 -8.56
N ILE A 7 -15.36 -28.19 -8.51
CA ILE A 7 -14.43 -27.05 -8.40
C ILE A 7 -13.77 -27.03 -7.03
N ILE A 8 -14.52 -27.24 -5.94
CA ILE A 8 -13.99 -27.33 -4.57
C ILE A 8 -12.96 -28.45 -4.45
N GLU A 9 -13.22 -29.61 -5.08
CA GLU A 9 -12.26 -30.72 -5.13
C GLU A 9 -10.96 -30.32 -5.85
N ARG A 10 -11.04 -29.54 -6.95
CA ARG A 10 -9.85 -29.05 -7.65
C ARG A 10 -9.10 -27.99 -6.85
N ILE A 11 -9.80 -27.14 -6.10
CA ILE A 11 -9.18 -26.21 -5.15
C ILE A 11 -8.33 -27.01 -4.16
N TYR A 12 -8.91 -28.02 -3.50
CA TYR A 12 -8.17 -28.86 -2.56
C TYR A 12 -6.93 -29.52 -3.19
N GLN A 13 -7.08 -30.10 -4.37
CA GLN A 13 -5.97 -30.75 -5.09
C GLN A 13 -4.85 -29.78 -5.45
N SER A 14 -5.19 -28.58 -5.92
CA SER A 14 -4.24 -27.51 -6.24
C SER A 14 -3.45 -27.09 -5.00
N LEU A 15 -4.13 -26.81 -3.88
CA LEU A 15 -3.49 -26.41 -2.63
C LEU A 15 -2.55 -27.51 -2.12
N ALA A 16 -3.01 -28.77 -2.11
CA ALA A 16 -2.23 -29.90 -1.62
C ALA A 16 -0.99 -30.20 -2.47
N ALA A 17 -1.06 -29.98 -3.78
CA ALA A 17 0.03 -30.26 -4.71
C ALA A 17 1.09 -29.14 -4.73
N ASN A 18 0.63 -27.89 -4.78
CA ASN A 18 1.46 -26.75 -5.13
C ASN A 18 1.85 -25.88 -3.93
N MET A 19 1.13 -25.95 -2.80
CA MET A 19 1.32 -25.07 -1.65
C MET A 19 1.56 -25.86 -0.36
N LYS A 20 2.69 -26.58 -0.32
CA LYS A 20 3.06 -27.50 0.78
C LYS A 20 3.26 -26.85 2.15
N HIS A 21 3.31 -25.52 2.20
CA HIS A 21 3.47 -24.75 3.44
C HIS A 21 2.13 -24.49 4.14
N LEU A 22 0.99 -24.75 3.50
CA LEU A 22 -0.34 -24.53 4.06
C LEU A 22 -0.80 -25.72 4.92
N ASP A 23 -1.52 -25.43 6.01
CA ASP A 23 -2.22 -26.45 6.80
C ASP A 23 -3.63 -26.67 6.24
N LEU A 24 -3.83 -27.81 5.59
CA LEU A 24 -5.13 -28.19 5.01
C LEU A 24 -6.05 -28.91 6.01
N GLY A 25 -5.66 -29.04 7.28
CA GLY A 25 -6.49 -29.64 8.33
C GLY A 25 -7.82 -28.90 8.54
N GLY A 26 -7.88 -27.61 8.21
CA GLY A 26 -9.06 -26.75 8.27
C GLY A 26 -9.88 -26.68 6.97
N PHE A 27 -9.57 -27.45 5.93
CA PHE A 27 -10.21 -27.28 4.63
C PHE A 27 -11.69 -27.72 4.61
N HIS A 28 -12.59 -26.77 4.36
CA HIS A 28 -14.01 -27.00 4.04
C HIS A 28 -14.55 -25.86 3.17
N SER A 29 -15.79 -25.96 2.68
CA SER A 29 -16.38 -24.96 1.77
C SER A 29 -16.41 -23.54 2.35
N ASP A 30 -16.65 -23.41 3.65
CA ASP A 30 -16.71 -22.12 4.34
C ASP A 30 -15.38 -21.70 4.95
N ALA A 31 -14.32 -22.48 4.74
CA ALA A 31 -12.99 -22.12 5.21
C ALA A 31 -12.59 -20.83 4.51
N ARG A 32 -12.20 -19.85 5.31
CA ARG A 32 -11.67 -18.59 4.84
C ARG A 32 -10.25 -18.81 4.32
N LEU A 33 -9.96 -18.36 3.11
CA LEU A 33 -8.68 -18.61 2.46
C LEU A 33 -7.53 -18.07 3.32
N ARG A 34 -7.71 -16.88 3.90
CA ARG A 34 -6.70 -16.23 4.70
C ARG A 34 -6.65 -16.81 6.11
N GLU A 35 -7.74 -16.74 6.87
CA GLU A 35 -7.69 -17.02 8.31
C GLU A 35 -7.68 -18.51 8.63
N ASP A 36 -8.33 -19.34 7.82
CA ASP A 36 -8.49 -20.76 8.12
C ASP A 36 -7.50 -21.64 7.33
N LEU A 37 -6.98 -21.14 6.19
CA LEU A 37 -6.05 -21.86 5.32
C LEU A 37 -4.66 -21.20 5.18
N GLY A 38 -4.50 -19.93 5.60
CA GLY A 38 -3.22 -19.23 5.59
C GLY A 38 -2.78 -18.67 4.24
N LEU A 39 -3.66 -18.60 3.24
CA LEU A 39 -3.35 -18.04 1.92
C LEU A 39 -3.29 -16.51 2.00
N ASP A 40 -2.20 -15.94 1.50
CA ASP A 40 -2.16 -14.51 1.19
C ASP A 40 -2.75 -14.20 -0.20
N SER A 41 -2.66 -12.93 -0.61
CA SER A 41 -3.15 -12.48 -1.91
C SER A 41 -2.40 -13.13 -3.08
N SER A 42 -1.10 -13.38 -2.94
CA SER A 42 -0.28 -14.01 -3.98
C SER A 42 -0.58 -15.50 -4.11
N ASP A 43 -0.71 -16.21 -2.99
CA ASP A 43 -1.16 -17.61 -2.95
C ASP A 43 -2.55 -17.75 -3.56
N THR A 44 -3.45 -16.81 -3.26
CA THR A 44 -4.79 -16.80 -3.84
C THR A 44 -4.73 -16.67 -5.36
N LEU A 45 -3.92 -15.76 -5.91
CA LEU A 45 -3.78 -15.63 -7.37
C LEU A 45 -3.11 -16.85 -8.00
N GLU A 46 -2.11 -17.47 -7.36
CA GLU A 46 -1.52 -18.72 -7.84
C GLU A 46 -2.55 -19.85 -7.89
N LEU A 47 -3.42 -19.96 -6.88
CA LEU A 47 -4.53 -20.90 -6.89
C LEU A 47 -5.44 -20.63 -8.09
N LEU A 48 -5.83 -19.37 -8.35
CA LEU A 48 -6.69 -19.03 -9.48
C LEU A 48 -6.04 -19.39 -10.82
N VAL A 49 -4.75 -19.10 -11.01
CA VAL A 49 -4.00 -19.45 -12.23
C VAL A 49 -3.92 -20.97 -12.39
N THR A 50 -3.65 -21.71 -11.32
CA THR A 50 -3.61 -23.18 -11.37
C THR A 50 -4.96 -23.75 -11.80
N LEU A 51 -6.06 -23.21 -11.27
CA LEU A 51 -7.42 -23.58 -11.66
C LEU A 51 -7.70 -23.27 -13.14
N GLU A 52 -7.21 -22.14 -13.65
CA GLU A 52 -7.32 -21.81 -15.08
C GLU A 52 -6.51 -22.75 -15.97
N VAL A 53 -5.24 -22.98 -15.62
CA VAL A 53 -4.26 -23.66 -16.47
C VAL A 53 -4.37 -25.18 -16.40
N GLU A 54 -4.38 -25.75 -15.19
CA GLU A 54 -4.39 -27.20 -15.02
C GLU A 54 -5.79 -27.80 -15.13
N TYR A 55 -6.81 -26.99 -14.83
CA TYR A 55 -8.18 -27.45 -14.75
C TYR A 55 -9.12 -26.80 -15.77
N ASP A 56 -8.65 -25.96 -16.70
CA ASP A 56 -9.47 -25.40 -17.79
C ASP A 56 -10.73 -24.67 -17.26
N LEU A 57 -10.57 -23.94 -16.14
CA LEU A 57 -11.61 -23.12 -15.54
C LEU A 57 -11.32 -21.65 -15.84
N SER A 58 -12.00 -21.02 -16.80
CA SER A 58 -11.73 -19.62 -17.15
C SER A 58 -12.42 -18.62 -16.21
N LEU A 59 -11.76 -17.49 -15.94
CA LEU A 59 -12.33 -16.35 -15.22
C LEU A 59 -12.32 -15.08 -16.08
N PRO A 60 -13.37 -14.25 -16.01
CA PRO A 60 -13.35 -12.93 -16.61
C PRO A 60 -12.42 -12.01 -15.80
N GLU A 61 -11.74 -11.09 -16.48
CA GLU A 61 -10.78 -10.15 -15.88
C GLU A 61 -11.44 -9.27 -14.81
N SER A 62 -12.69 -8.85 -15.03
CA SER A 62 -13.48 -8.09 -14.06
C SER A 62 -13.76 -8.87 -12.77
N ALA A 63 -13.73 -10.21 -12.78
CA ALA A 63 -13.88 -11.00 -11.55
C ALA A 63 -12.57 -11.07 -10.74
N ILE A 64 -11.42 -10.87 -11.38
CA ILE A 64 -10.11 -10.79 -10.71
C ILE A 64 -9.97 -9.43 -10.02
N MET A 65 -10.51 -8.37 -10.63
CA MET A 65 -10.43 -7.00 -10.11
C MET A 65 -11.48 -6.70 -9.03
N GLU A 66 -12.72 -7.20 -9.15
CA GLU A 66 -13.85 -6.69 -8.35
C GLU A 66 -14.23 -7.52 -7.11
N LYS A 67 -13.60 -8.66 -6.80
CA LYS A 67 -14.11 -9.54 -5.73
C LYS A 67 -13.11 -10.01 -4.68
N ASP A 68 -13.59 -9.96 -3.46
CA ASP A 68 -12.95 -10.50 -2.27
C ASP A 68 -13.02 -12.05 -2.28
N PHE A 69 -11.84 -12.67 -2.32
CA PHE A 69 -11.67 -14.13 -2.33
C PHE A 69 -11.71 -14.70 -0.91
N THR A 70 -12.73 -14.33 -0.13
CA THR A 70 -12.76 -14.62 1.31
C THR A 70 -12.75 -16.12 1.64
N THR A 71 -13.50 -16.94 0.90
CA THR A 71 -13.71 -18.37 1.23
C THR A 71 -13.54 -19.31 0.03
N VAL A 72 -13.28 -20.58 0.32
CA VAL A 72 -13.28 -21.66 -0.70
C VAL A 72 -14.59 -21.65 -1.52
N ARG A 73 -15.72 -21.44 -0.87
CA ARG A 73 -17.04 -21.30 -1.52
C ARG A 73 -17.12 -20.08 -2.43
N ALA A 74 -16.55 -18.94 -2.03
CA ALA A 74 -16.54 -17.73 -2.85
C ALA A 74 -15.76 -17.96 -4.16
N VAL A 75 -14.56 -18.56 -4.07
CA VAL A 75 -13.75 -18.94 -5.24
C VAL A 75 -14.50 -19.95 -6.12
N ALA A 76 -15.07 -21.00 -5.53
CA ALA A 76 -15.80 -22.02 -6.27
C ALA A 76 -17.05 -21.45 -6.97
N LYS A 77 -17.76 -20.52 -6.33
CA LYS A 77 -18.89 -19.81 -6.91
C LYS A 77 -18.45 -18.97 -8.11
N LEU A 78 -17.31 -18.29 -8.01
CA LEU A 78 -16.78 -17.41 -9.04
C LEU A 78 -16.45 -18.20 -10.34
N PHE A 79 -15.74 -19.32 -10.24
CA PHE A 79 -15.52 -20.22 -11.38
C PHE A 79 -16.79 -20.94 -11.86
N PHE A 80 -17.75 -21.19 -10.98
CA PHE A 80 -19.03 -21.79 -11.38
C PHE A 80 -19.88 -20.81 -12.19
N ASP A 81 -19.92 -19.55 -11.79
CA ASP A 81 -20.70 -18.49 -12.43
C ASP A 81 -20.03 -17.99 -13.72
N ALA A 82 -18.70 -18.04 -13.80
CA ALA A 82 -17.93 -17.70 -15.01
C ALA A 82 -18.09 -18.72 -16.15
N GLN A 83 -18.63 -19.91 -15.88
CA GLN A 83 -18.95 -20.87 -16.93
C GLN A 83 -20.10 -20.37 -17.80
N PRO A 84 -20.04 -20.57 -19.14
CA PRO A 84 -20.97 -19.96 -20.07
C PRO A 84 -22.44 -20.25 -19.72
N ARG A 85 -23.12 -19.21 -19.24
CA ARG A 85 -24.57 -19.14 -18.95
C ARG A 85 -25.05 -17.72 -19.20
N ALA A 86 -26.33 -17.57 -19.53
CA ALA A 86 -26.97 -16.26 -19.62
C ALA A 86 -27.20 -15.68 -18.21
N ASN A 87 -26.52 -14.55 -17.94
CA ASN A 87 -26.65 -13.48 -16.92
C ASN A 87 -27.26 -13.82 -15.52
N PRO A 88 -26.76 -13.27 -14.39
CA PRO A 88 -27.10 -11.87 -14.01
C PRO A 88 -26.14 -11.12 -13.06
N ASP A 89 -26.36 -9.79 -12.99
CA ASP A 89 -26.14 -8.78 -11.93
C ASP A 89 -25.12 -9.02 -10.79
N LYS A 90 -24.25 -8.02 -10.58
CA LYS A 90 -23.39 -7.87 -9.38
C LYS A 90 -24.00 -6.86 -8.41
N LEU A 91 -24.10 -7.24 -7.14
CA LEU A 91 -24.18 -6.32 -6.00
C LEU A 91 -22.75 -5.90 -5.61
N LEU A 92 -22.56 -4.61 -5.39
CA LEU A 92 -21.41 -3.97 -4.76
C LEU A 92 -21.65 -3.85 -3.25
N GLU A 93 -20.65 -4.21 -2.45
CA GLU A 93 -20.46 -3.75 -1.07
C GLU A 93 -19.07 -3.07 -1.02
N TYR A 94 -19.02 -1.89 -0.41
CA TYR A 94 -17.84 -1.06 -0.05
C TYR A 94 -18.17 -0.52 1.36
N GLU A 95 -17.28 -0.30 2.34
CA GLU A 95 -15.92 0.24 2.39
C GLU A 95 -15.11 -0.38 3.54
N GLU A 96 -13.84 -0.71 3.30
CA GLU A 96 -12.81 -0.70 4.34
C GLU A 96 -11.77 0.39 4.02
N ASP A 97 -11.34 1.10 5.06
CA ASP A 97 -10.34 2.17 5.03
C ASP A 97 -8.99 1.64 4.51
N ILE A 98 -8.53 2.24 3.42
CA ILE A 98 -7.43 1.70 2.61
C ILE A 98 -6.08 2.06 3.24
N LYS A 99 -5.22 1.06 3.41
CA LYS A 99 -3.93 1.14 4.12
C LYS A 99 -2.80 1.55 3.18
N LEU A 100 -2.38 2.81 3.21
CA LEU A 100 -1.55 3.36 2.14
C LEU A 100 -0.05 3.32 2.42
N HIS A 101 0.38 3.70 3.63
CA HIS A 101 1.80 3.82 3.99
C HIS A 101 2.00 3.98 5.51
N CYS A 102 2.36 2.91 6.21
CA CYS A 102 2.47 2.86 7.68
C CYS A 102 3.24 4.03 8.34
N PHE A 103 4.35 4.47 7.76
CA PHE A 103 5.10 5.65 8.22
C PHE A 103 4.27 6.94 8.16
N VAL A 104 3.64 7.23 7.01
CA VAL A 104 2.80 8.41 6.82
C VAL A 104 1.53 8.31 7.67
N SER A 105 0.94 7.13 7.82
CA SER A 105 -0.20 6.90 8.71
C SER A 105 0.15 7.27 10.17
N CYS A 106 1.34 6.92 10.66
CA CYS A 106 1.80 7.32 12.00
C CYS A 106 1.97 8.83 12.15
N LEU A 107 2.53 9.51 11.14
CA LEU A 107 2.66 10.97 11.14
C LEU A 107 1.30 11.67 11.09
N SER A 108 0.42 11.23 10.19
CA SER A 108 -0.93 11.75 10.01
C SER A 108 -1.76 11.70 11.29
N GLU A 109 -1.62 10.64 12.09
CA GLU A 109 -2.37 10.53 13.35
C GLU A 109 -2.04 11.66 14.33
N VAL A 110 -0.78 12.06 14.43
CA VAL A 110 -0.40 13.16 15.32
C VAL A 110 -1.01 14.48 14.85
N ILE A 111 -1.10 14.69 13.54
CA ILE A 111 -1.74 15.87 12.94
C ILE A 111 -3.24 15.94 13.22
N LYS A 112 -3.97 14.81 13.18
CA LYS A 112 -5.41 14.76 13.47
C LYS A 112 -5.77 15.33 14.85
N ARG A 113 -4.85 15.28 15.81
CA ARG A 113 -5.06 15.81 17.18
C ARG A 113 -5.21 17.33 17.21
N PHE A 114 -4.75 18.02 16.18
CA PHE A 114 -4.78 19.48 16.05
C PHE A 114 -5.89 19.97 15.13
N ASP A 115 -6.74 19.08 14.60
CA ASP A 115 -7.75 19.39 13.56
C ASP A 115 -7.16 19.98 12.27
N PHE A 116 -5.85 19.79 12.06
CA PHE A 116 -5.17 20.15 10.83
C PHE A 116 -5.46 19.11 9.75
N ASP A 117 -5.45 19.54 8.49
CA ASP A 117 -5.68 18.62 7.38
C ASP A 117 -4.45 17.76 7.07
N GLN A 118 -4.46 16.53 7.56
CA GLN A 118 -3.41 15.53 7.34
C GLN A 118 -3.36 15.00 5.91
N ARG A 119 -4.42 15.19 5.10
CA ARG A 119 -4.52 14.60 3.76
C ARG A 119 -3.42 15.10 2.83
N THR A 120 -2.88 16.30 3.08
CA THR A 120 -1.76 16.84 2.32
C THR A 120 -0.51 15.96 2.41
N LEU A 121 -0.31 15.18 3.48
CA LEU A 121 0.84 14.28 3.61
C LEU A 121 0.85 13.18 2.56
N TYR A 122 -0.33 12.75 2.13
CA TYR A 122 -0.50 11.66 1.18
C TYR A 122 -0.11 12.04 -0.25
N PHE A 123 0.15 13.32 -0.54
CA PHE A 123 0.66 13.73 -1.85
C PHE A 123 1.99 13.03 -2.18
N GLY A 124 2.83 12.76 -1.19
CA GLY A 124 4.10 12.05 -1.41
C GLY A 124 3.97 10.53 -1.54
N VAL A 125 2.77 9.96 -1.42
CA VAL A 125 2.60 8.50 -1.30
C VAL A 125 2.41 7.81 -2.65
N TRP A 126 1.62 8.38 -3.57
CA TRP A 126 1.23 7.74 -4.84
C TRP A 126 2.39 7.36 -5.75
N ASP A 127 3.48 8.12 -5.69
CA ASP A 127 4.74 7.86 -6.42
C ASP A 127 5.93 7.82 -5.44
N SER A 128 5.68 7.42 -4.19
CA SER A 128 6.78 7.13 -3.27
C SER A 128 7.68 6.04 -3.86
N GLU A 129 8.97 6.07 -3.49
CA GLU A 129 10.04 5.31 -4.13
C GLU A 129 9.64 3.86 -4.47
N ILE A 130 9.83 3.51 -5.75
CA ILE A 130 9.65 2.16 -6.28
C ILE A 130 11.03 1.58 -6.54
N VAL A 131 11.39 0.54 -5.79
CA VAL A 131 12.71 -0.08 -5.89
C VAL A 131 12.64 -1.33 -6.78
N VAL A 132 13.45 -1.34 -7.83
CA VAL A 132 13.70 -2.53 -8.66
C VAL A 132 15.14 -2.98 -8.42
N THR A 133 15.28 -4.15 -7.81
CA THR A 133 16.59 -4.78 -7.52
C THR A 133 17.36 -5.14 -8.79
N ASP A 134 18.64 -5.47 -8.66
CA ASP A 134 19.50 -5.89 -9.79
C ASP A 134 18.95 -7.13 -10.51
N LYS A 135 18.27 -8.02 -9.78
CA LYS A 135 17.58 -9.21 -10.30
C LYS A 135 16.21 -8.90 -10.92
N CYS A 136 15.95 -7.65 -11.25
CA CYS A 136 14.68 -7.19 -11.81
C CYS A 136 13.46 -7.63 -10.98
N THR A 137 13.55 -7.52 -9.66
CA THR A 137 12.43 -7.80 -8.74
C THR A 137 12.00 -6.50 -8.07
N ILE A 138 10.69 -6.23 -8.05
CA ILE A 138 10.11 -5.12 -7.31
C ILE A 138 10.14 -5.45 -5.81
N SER A 139 10.46 -4.46 -4.98
CA SER A 139 10.57 -4.67 -3.55
C SER A 139 9.79 -3.62 -2.77
N TYR A 140 8.91 -4.08 -1.88
CA TYR A 140 8.20 -3.25 -0.92
C TYR A 140 9.12 -2.72 0.19
N HIS A 141 10.17 -3.47 0.52
CA HIS A 141 11.09 -3.14 1.62
C HIS A 141 12.54 -3.43 1.23
N ILE A 142 13.40 -2.41 1.33
CA ILE A 142 14.85 -2.58 1.33
C ILE A 142 15.42 -2.12 2.68
N GLU A 143 16.57 -2.67 3.08
CA GLU A 143 17.24 -2.35 4.36
C GLU A 143 17.50 -0.84 4.58
N ARG A 144 17.44 -0.02 3.52
CA ARG A 144 17.69 1.42 3.55
C ARG A 144 16.65 2.22 2.75
N ILE A 145 15.36 2.00 2.97
CA ILE A 145 14.35 2.94 2.47
C ILE A 145 14.54 4.27 3.20
N SER A 146 14.71 5.35 2.45
CA SER A 146 14.86 6.68 3.02
C SER A 146 13.50 7.34 3.21
N HIS A 147 13.16 7.70 4.45
CA HIS A 147 11.98 8.53 4.74
C HIS A 147 12.31 10.03 4.79
N HIS A 148 13.51 10.45 4.34
CA HIS A 148 13.97 11.84 4.47
C HIS A 148 13.02 12.84 3.79
N VAL A 149 12.50 12.51 2.61
CA VAL A 149 11.53 13.38 1.91
C VAL A 149 10.31 13.64 2.78
N PHE A 150 9.72 12.59 3.38
CA PHE A 150 8.57 12.75 4.28
C PHE A 150 8.94 13.53 5.54
N ILE A 151 10.11 13.28 6.12
CA ILE A 151 10.60 13.97 7.34
C ILE A 151 10.76 15.47 7.09
N ASP A 152 11.47 15.84 6.02
CA ASP A 152 11.76 17.23 5.69
C ASP A 152 10.47 18.00 5.38
N TRP A 153 9.54 17.36 4.65
CA TRP A 153 8.23 17.96 4.35
C TRP A 153 7.32 18.00 5.56
N TYR A 154 7.36 17.03 6.46
CA TYR A 154 6.60 17.06 7.70
C TYR A 154 7.01 18.24 8.58
N GLU A 155 8.31 18.49 8.71
CA GLU A 155 8.82 19.68 9.42
C GLU A 155 8.41 20.97 8.70
N ARG A 156 8.53 21.02 7.37
CA ARG A 156 8.17 22.21 6.61
C ARG A 156 6.68 22.51 6.61
N LEU A 157 5.82 21.50 6.53
CA LEU A 157 4.37 21.65 6.53
C LEU A 157 3.87 21.96 7.94
N PHE A 158 4.23 21.13 8.90
CA PHE A 158 3.61 21.12 10.22
C PHE A 158 4.51 21.65 11.35
N GLY A 159 5.76 22.02 11.08
CA GLY A 159 6.70 22.51 12.10
C GLY A 159 7.24 21.43 13.05
N ILE A 160 6.90 20.17 12.80
CA ILE A 160 7.30 19.05 13.66
C ILE A 160 8.56 18.39 13.09
N LYS A 161 9.63 18.45 13.87
CA LYS A 161 10.89 17.78 13.54
C LYS A 161 10.79 16.29 13.86
N VAL A 162 11.19 15.45 12.92
CA VAL A 162 11.25 13.98 13.08
C VAL A 162 12.70 13.53 13.06
N GLU A 163 13.14 12.88 14.13
CA GLU A 163 14.53 12.47 14.31
C GLU A 163 14.63 10.95 14.39
N ALA A 164 15.49 10.35 13.58
CA ALA A 164 15.80 8.94 13.70
C ALA A 164 16.52 8.67 15.02
N TRP A 165 16.05 7.68 15.79
CA TRP A 165 16.76 7.19 16.98
C TRP A 165 17.47 5.86 16.72
N PHE A 166 17.03 5.12 15.71
CA PHE A 166 17.65 3.86 15.31
C PHE A 166 18.97 4.14 14.57
N ASP A 167 20.01 3.45 14.97
CA ASP A 167 21.36 3.66 14.47
C ASP A 167 21.90 2.35 13.89
N HIS A 168 22.20 2.36 12.59
CA HIS A 168 22.62 1.17 11.84
C HIS A 168 24.06 0.74 12.15
N ASP A 169 24.86 1.60 12.79
CA ASP A 169 26.28 1.37 13.05
C ASP A 169 26.55 0.77 14.45
N ILE A 170 25.52 0.64 15.29
CA ILE A 170 25.59 0.01 16.61
C ILE A 170 24.91 -1.35 16.65
N ASP A 171 25.13 -2.08 17.74
CA ASP A 171 24.51 -3.39 17.90
C ASP A 171 22.99 -3.31 18.12
N ARG A 172 22.30 -4.40 17.78
CA ARG A 172 20.84 -4.48 17.83
C ARG A 172 20.30 -4.36 19.26
N GLU A 173 21.04 -4.88 20.23
CA GLU A 173 20.60 -4.85 21.63
C GLU A 173 20.74 -3.43 22.21
N GLU A 174 21.76 -2.68 21.80
CA GLU A 174 21.91 -1.26 22.12
C GLU A 174 20.75 -0.44 21.54
N ASN A 175 20.34 -0.70 20.29
CA ASN A 175 19.13 -0.08 19.72
C ASN A 175 17.87 -0.44 20.51
N VAL A 176 17.74 -1.69 20.94
CA VAL A 176 16.63 -2.14 21.79
C VAL A 176 16.64 -1.41 23.15
N GLN A 177 17.80 -1.21 23.76
CA GLN A 177 17.93 -0.45 25.00
C GLN A 177 17.56 1.04 24.79
N ARG A 178 17.95 1.64 23.66
CA ARG A 178 17.51 2.99 23.27
C ARG A 178 16.00 3.07 23.16
N LEU A 179 15.35 2.11 22.47
CA LEU A 179 13.89 2.04 22.38
C LEU A 179 13.23 1.97 23.76
N VAL A 180 13.74 1.10 24.65
CA VAL A 180 13.24 0.98 26.02
C VAL A 180 13.31 2.33 26.75
N SER A 181 14.47 2.99 26.68
CA SER A 181 14.67 4.29 27.30
C SER A 181 13.70 5.35 26.75
N LEU A 182 13.48 5.38 25.43
CA LEU A 182 12.58 6.32 24.77
C LEU A 182 11.13 6.14 25.21
N VAL A 183 10.62 4.89 25.25
CA VAL A 183 9.23 4.64 25.64
C VAL A 183 9.01 4.91 27.14
N GLU A 184 9.95 4.52 28.00
CA GLU A 184 9.82 4.70 29.46
C GLU A 184 9.95 6.16 29.90
N ASN A 185 10.73 6.97 29.18
CA ASN A 185 10.95 8.39 29.48
C ASN A 185 10.15 9.33 28.56
N ARG A 186 9.22 8.79 27.77
CA ARG A 186 8.38 9.54 26.83
C ARG A 186 7.60 10.64 27.55
N THR A 187 7.72 11.89 27.10
CA THR A 187 6.86 12.99 27.55
C THR A 187 5.50 12.98 26.84
N PRO A 188 4.44 13.62 27.38
CA PRO A 188 3.10 13.57 26.78
C PRO A 188 3.02 14.05 25.33
N ASP A 189 3.88 15.00 24.95
CA ASP A 189 4.00 15.60 23.62
C ASP A 189 4.92 14.83 22.66
N GLN A 190 5.67 13.86 23.17
CA GLN A 190 6.56 13.02 22.36
C GLN A 190 5.80 11.84 21.76
N HIS A 191 6.24 11.40 20.59
CA HIS A 191 5.72 10.22 19.89
C HIS A 191 6.91 9.33 19.51
N ILE A 192 6.84 8.06 19.88
CA ILE A 192 7.90 7.08 19.62
C ILE A 192 7.40 6.14 18.53
N MET A 193 7.91 6.32 17.32
CA MET A 193 7.66 5.43 16.20
C MET A 193 8.78 4.39 16.11
N VAL A 194 8.41 3.14 15.86
CA VAL A 194 9.34 2.01 15.75
C VAL A 194 8.92 1.09 14.62
N MET A 195 9.91 0.53 13.91
CA MET A 195 9.67 -0.57 12.99
C MET A 195 9.71 -1.91 13.73
N LEU A 196 8.64 -2.70 13.65
CA LEU A 196 8.55 -4.04 14.24
C LEU A 196 8.28 -5.09 13.16
N ASP A 197 8.77 -6.32 13.40
CA ASP A 197 8.42 -7.46 12.55
C ASP A 197 7.05 -7.97 12.96
N MET A 198 6.06 -7.58 12.19
CA MET A 198 4.66 -7.83 12.47
C MET A 198 4.27 -9.30 12.37
N HIS A 199 5.03 -10.10 11.62
CA HIS A 199 4.83 -11.55 11.57
C HIS A 199 4.96 -12.20 12.96
N ARG A 200 5.73 -11.58 13.86
CA ARG A 200 5.95 -12.08 15.24
C ARG A 200 4.87 -11.63 16.23
N LEU A 201 3.85 -10.90 15.78
CA LEU A 201 2.78 -10.35 16.61
C LEU A 201 1.40 -10.90 16.17
N PRO A 202 1.05 -12.16 16.55
CA PRO A 202 -0.06 -12.93 15.97
C PRO A 202 -1.48 -12.50 16.38
N GLU A 203 -1.65 -11.43 17.18
CA GLU A 203 -2.96 -10.99 17.69
C GLU A 203 -3.74 -10.10 16.69
N ARG A 204 -3.39 -10.14 15.41
CA ARG A 204 -3.90 -9.21 14.41
C ARG A 204 -4.56 -9.89 13.22
N VAL A 205 -5.46 -9.15 12.57
CA VAL A 205 -5.90 -9.42 11.20
C VAL A 205 -4.77 -9.02 10.27
N ASN A 206 -4.03 -10.01 9.75
CA ASN A 206 -2.87 -9.75 8.88
C ASN A 206 -3.29 -9.96 7.42
N GLU A 207 -3.36 -8.89 6.64
CA GLU A 207 -3.75 -9.00 5.22
C GLU A 207 -2.67 -9.62 4.34
N PHE A 208 -1.42 -9.56 4.81
CA PHE A 208 -0.26 -10.10 4.11
C PHE A 208 0.42 -11.12 5.02
N ASN A 209 0.48 -12.39 4.61
CA ASN A 209 1.15 -13.45 5.36
C ASN A 209 2.67 -13.47 5.10
N LYS A 210 3.30 -12.28 5.11
CA LYS A 210 4.72 -12.12 4.80
C LYS A 210 5.57 -12.41 6.03
N ASP A 211 6.62 -13.23 5.89
CA ASP A 211 7.69 -13.39 6.89
C ASP A 211 9.04 -13.06 6.24
N PRO A 212 9.74 -12.00 6.65
CA PRO A 212 9.36 -11.02 7.69
C PRO A 212 8.34 -9.99 7.19
N PHE A 213 7.66 -9.31 8.11
CA PHE A 213 6.78 -8.18 7.79
C PHE A 213 7.17 -6.90 8.55
N PRO A 214 8.17 -6.15 8.07
CA PRO A 214 8.56 -4.88 8.67
C PRO A 214 7.46 -3.81 8.56
N HIS A 215 7.09 -3.20 9.68
CA HIS A 215 6.01 -2.21 9.74
C HIS A 215 6.26 -1.14 10.80
N TYR A 216 5.94 0.12 10.49
CA TYR A 216 6.02 1.22 11.45
C TYR A 216 4.72 1.35 12.25
N LEU A 217 4.88 1.49 13.56
CA LEU A 217 3.80 1.81 14.49
C LEU A 217 4.31 2.69 15.64
N MET A 218 3.42 3.16 16.49
CA MET A 218 3.75 3.98 17.65
C MET A 218 3.65 3.22 18.97
N LEU A 219 4.56 3.52 19.90
CA LEU A 219 4.60 2.96 21.25
C LEU A 219 4.46 4.03 22.32
N GLY A 220 3.84 3.66 23.44
CA GLY A 220 3.72 4.50 24.62
C GLY A 220 3.85 3.73 25.93
N PRO A 221 4.22 4.40 27.03
CA PRO A 221 4.26 3.79 28.35
C PRO A 221 2.84 3.48 28.85
N THR A 222 2.75 2.59 29.83
CA THR A 222 1.53 2.34 30.60
C THR A 222 1.83 2.46 32.10
N GLU A 223 0.81 2.34 32.95
CA GLU A 223 1.00 2.30 34.40
C GLU A 223 1.81 1.09 34.89
N LYS A 224 1.91 0.02 34.09
CA LYS A 224 2.64 -1.20 34.42
C LYS A 224 3.95 -1.26 33.64
N ALA A 225 5.06 -1.48 34.34
CA ALA A 225 6.41 -1.46 33.76
C ALA A 225 6.68 -2.59 32.74
N ASP A 226 5.92 -3.69 32.80
CA ASP A 226 6.05 -4.85 31.92
C ASP A 226 5.16 -4.78 30.67
N THR A 227 4.35 -3.71 30.52
CA THR A 227 3.46 -3.54 29.37
C THR A 227 3.62 -2.17 28.72
N TRP A 228 3.47 -2.16 27.40
CA TRP A 228 3.45 -0.93 26.61
C TRP A 228 2.14 -0.82 25.84
N PHE A 229 1.73 0.42 25.61
CA PHE A 229 0.65 0.74 24.71
C PHE A 229 1.18 0.73 23.28
N VAL A 230 0.43 0.09 22.40
CA VAL A 230 0.70 0.06 20.96
C VAL A 230 -0.42 0.79 20.26
N TYR A 231 -0.02 1.63 19.32
CA TYR A 231 -0.93 2.34 18.47
C TYR A 231 -0.44 2.26 17.03
N ASP A 232 -1.19 1.55 16.20
CA ASP A 232 -0.94 1.34 14.79
C ASP A 232 -2.13 1.89 14.00
N PRO A 233 -2.05 3.12 13.46
CA PRO A 233 -3.16 3.71 12.73
C PRO A 233 -3.44 2.99 11.40
N ASP A 234 -2.45 2.29 10.84
CA ASP A 234 -2.53 1.62 9.55
C ASP A 234 -3.27 0.28 9.67
N TYR A 235 -2.98 -0.49 10.72
CA TYR A 235 -3.68 -1.75 11.04
C TYR A 235 -4.77 -1.60 12.11
N ARG A 236 -5.05 -0.36 12.54
CA ARG A 236 -6.02 -0.03 13.59
C ARG A 236 -5.82 -0.86 14.86
N TRP A 237 -4.57 -1.19 15.17
CA TRP A 237 -4.25 -1.85 16.42
C TRP A 237 -4.03 -0.81 17.49
N GLU A 238 -4.97 -0.74 18.41
CA GLU A 238 -4.87 0.07 19.60
C GLU A 238 -5.03 -0.83 20.83
N GLY A 239 -4.00 -0.91 21.66
CA GLY A 239 -4.09 -1.76 22.85
C GLY A 239 -2.79 -1.89 23.64
N VAL A 240 -2.90 -2.59 24.76
CA VAL A 240 -1.77 -2.87 25.65
C VAL A 240 -1.26 -4.28 25.38
N THR A 241 0.05 -4.44 25.21
CA THR A 241 0.70 -5.76 25.09
C THR A 241 1.99 -5.82 25.91
N THR A 242 2.59 -6.99 26.02
CA THR A 242 3.78 -7.18 26.86
C THR A 242 5.02 -6.57 26.20
N LYS A 243 5.83 -5.88 27.00
CA LYS A 243 7.10 -5.30 26.59
C LYS A 243 8.00 -6.35 25.93
N GLU A 244 8.08 -7.55 26.52
CA GLU A 244 8.90 -8.65 26.02
C GLU A 244 8.58 -9.02 24.57
N ARG A 245 7.30 -9.08 24.19
CA ARG A 245 6.88 -9.44 22.83
C ARG A 245 7.25 -8.37 21.81
N LEU A 246 7.05 -7.11 22.14
CA LEU A 246 7.44 -5.99 21.28
C LEU A 246 8.94 -5.96 21.07
N LEU A 247 9.71 -6.17 22.15
CA LEU A 247 11.17 -6.24 22.06
C LEU A 247 11.66 -7.48 21.29
N HIS A 248 10.93 -8.60 21.33
CA HIS A 248 11.22 -9.75 20.50
C HIS A 248 11.04 -9.40 19.00
N ALA A 249 9.94 -8.74 18.63
CA ALA A 249 9.72 -8.27 17.26
C ALA A 249 10.75 -7.22 16.81
N ALA A 250 11.16 -6.31 17.71
CA ALA A 250 12.17 -5.27 17.44
C ALA A 250 13.59 -5.82 17.22
N ARG A 251 13.87 -7.03 17.73
CA ARG A 251 15.18 -7.69 17.56
C ARG A 251 15.36 -8.37 16.21
N HIS A 252 14.30 -8.48 15.41
CA HIS A 252 14.39 -9.18 14.14
C HIS A 252 15.40 -8.48 13.20
N PRO A 253 16.28 -9.21 12.48
CA PRO A 253 17.28 -8.59 11.60
C PRO A 253 16.66 -7.76 10.47
N ALA A 254 15.48 -8.16 10.00
CA ALA A 254 14.77 -7.51 8.90
C ALA A 254 14.11 -6.17 9.26
N VAL A 255 14.10 -5.79 10.54
CA VAL A 255 13.67 -4.45 10.95
C VAL A 255 14.86 -3.59 11.30
N GLY A 256 14.76 -2.28 11.05
CA GLY A 256 15.90 -1.40 11.23
C GLY A 256 15.55 0.08 11.10
N GLY A 257 14.59 0.54 11.89
CA GLY A 257 14.15 1.92 11.83
C GLY A 257 13.35 2.35 13.04
N GLY A 258 13.30 3.65 13.27
CA GLY A 258 12.54 4.24 14.36
C GLY A 258 12.81 5.73 14.50
N TYR A 259 11.76 6.46 14.84
CA TYR A 259 11.76 7.90 14.89
C TYR A 259 11.13 8.42 16.18
N VAL A 260 11.64 9.55 16.65
CA VAL A 260 11.06 10.32 17.76
C VAL A 260 10.73 11.71 17.24
N PHE A 261 9.57 12.22 17.66
CA PHE A 261 9.14 13.56 17.32
C PHE A 261 8.24 14.12 18.42
N SER A 262 8.17 15.45 18.50
CA SER A 262 7.37 16.16 19.50
C SER A 262 6.39 17.10 18.80
N ASP A 263 5.15 17.10 19.25
CA ASP A 263 4.09 17.93 18.68
C ASP A 263 4.02 19.36 19.28
N GLN A 264 4.97 19.74 20.15
CA GLN A 264 4.99 21.07 20.78
C GLN A 264 5.03 22.25 19.79
N ASN A 265 5.67 22.04 18.63
CA ASN A 265 5.83 23.06 17.60
C ASN A 265 4.86 22.86 16.42
N ALA A 266 3.83 22.03 16.60
CA ALA A 266 2.84 21.77 15.58
C ALA A 266 2.16 23.07 15.14
N ARG A 267 2.08 23.25 13.83
CA ARG A 267 1.39 24.38 13.20
C ARG A 267 0.63 23.92 11.98
N GLU A 268 -0.42 24.67 11.66
CA GLU A 268 -1.16 24.47 10.43
C GLU A 268 -0.24 24.75 9.21
N PRO A 269 -0.31 23.94 8.15
CA PRO A 269 0.45 24.19 6.93
C PRO A 269 0.04 25.49 6.26
N ARG A 270 1.03 26.25 5.81
CA ARG A 270 0.78 27.46 5.01
C ARG A 270 0.41 27.03 3.59
N PRO A 271 -0.52 27.72 2.89
CA PRO A 271 -0.82 27.42 1.50
C PRO A 271 0.42 27.38 0.58
N ALA A 272 1.41 28.24 0.82
CA ALA A 272 2.66 28.23 0.06
C ALA A 272 3.49 26.95 0.25
N ASP A 273 3.46 26.33 1.45
CA ASP A 273 4.15 25.07 1.71
C ASP A 273 3.36 23.88 1.13
N ILE A 274 2.03 23.89 1.22
CA ILE A 274 1.16 22.89 0.56
C ILE A 274 1.40 22.91 -0.95
N ARG A 275 1.41 24.10 -1.57
CA ARG A 275 1.69 24.28 -3.00
C ARG A 275 3.03 23.67 -3.38
N ALA A 276 4.09 24.05 -2.66
CA ALA A 276 5.43 23.57 -2.94
C ALA A 276 5.57 22.05 -2.74
N TYR A 277 4.85 21.46 -1.78
CA TYR A 277 4.85 20.01 -1.57
C TYR A 277 4.12 19.29 -2.70
N PHE A 278 2.93 19.78 -3.09
CA PHE A 278 2.18 19.22 -4.21
C PHE A 278 3.00 19.26 -5.51
N GLU A 279 3.62 20.40 -5.84
CA GLU A 279 4.49 20.55 -7.03
C GLU A 279 5.70 19.61 -6.98
N HIS A 280 6.22 19.33 -5.79
CA HIS A 280 7.31 18.37 -5.61
C HIS A 280 6.87 16.92 -5.86
N CYS A 281 5.64 16.58 -5.48
CA CYS A 281 5.09 15.23 -5.56
C CYS A 281 4.38 14.91 -6.89
N MET A 282 3.89 15.91 -7.61
CA MET A 282 3.10 15.73 -8.83
C MET A 282 4.00 15.55 -10.05
N LEU A 283 4.32 14.29 -10.36
CA LEU A 283 5.13 13.94 -11.53
C LEU A 283 4.23 13.68 -12.76
N LEU A 284 3.85 14.74 -13.49
CA LEU A 284 2.89 14.64 -14.59
C LEU A 284 3.32 13.68 -15.72
N ASP A 285 4.62 13.64 -16.03
CA ASP A 285 5.15 12.88 -17.17
C ASP A 285 5.77 11.52 -16.78
N ARG A 286 5.55 11.04 -15.56
CA ARG A 286 6.16 9.81 -15.04
C ARG A 286 5.15 8.88 -14.40
N HIS A 287 5.39 7.58 -14.53
CA HIS A 287 4.52 6.52 -13.99
C HIS A 287 5.37 5.48 -13.28
N LEU A 288 6.02 5.88 -12.17
CA LEU A 288 7.15 5.13 -11.58
C LEU A 288 6.85 3.64 -11.38
N MET A 289 5.65 3.32 -10.89
CA MET A 289 5.23 1.94 -10.69
C MET A 289 5.00 1.20 -12.01
N THR A 290 4.32 1.80 -12.99
CA THR A 290 4.06 1.17 -14.30
C THR A 290 5.37 1.00 -15.09
N GLU A 291 6.27 1.99 -15.04
CA GLU A 291 7.61 1.94 -15.62
C GLU A 291 8.43 0.79 -15.04
N ALA A 292 8.46 0.68 -13.70
CA ALA A 292 9.17 -0.40 -13.00
C ALA A 292 8.64 -1.79 -13.36
N VAL A 293 7.31 -1.97 -13.35
CA VAL A 293 6.70 -3.26 -13.72
C VAL A 293 6.98 -3.60 -15.18
N ARG A 294 6.94 -2.61 -16.08
CA ARG A 294 7.31 -2.80 -17.49
C ARG A 294 8.76 -3.27 -17.64
N GLU A 295 9.69 -2.61 -16.96
CA GLU A 295 11.12 -2.97 -16.95
C GLU A 295 11.33 -4.43 -16.52
N ILE A 296 10.65 -4.85 -15.44
CA ILE A 296 10.73 -6.22 -14.90
C ILE A 296 10.21 -7.24 -15.91
N VAL A 297 9.01 -7.03 -16.45
CA VAL A 297 8.40 -7.94 -17.43
C VAL A 297 9.26 -8.06 -18.68
N GLU A 298 9.79 -6.94 -19.19
CA GLU A 298 10.71 -6.95 -20.32
C GLU A 298 11.99 -7.75 -20.04
N ALA A 299 12.61 -7.58 -18.87
CA ALA A 299 13.82 -8.30 -18.50
C ALA A 299 13.60 -9.82 -18.47
N HIS A 300 12.53 -10.28 -17.83
CA HIS A 300 12.18 -11.70 -17.78
C HIS A 300 11.84 -12.28 -19.17
N LEU A 301 11.20 -11.51 -20.06
CA LEU A 301 10.95 -11.92 -21.44
C LEU A 301 12.22 -12.01 -22.29
N LYS A 302 13.20 -11.13 -22.03
CA LYS A 302 14.54 -11.13 -22.64
C LYS A 302 15.43 -12.24 -22.07
N GLY A 303 15.16 -12.70 -20.84
CA GLY A 303 15.89 -13.78 -20.18
C GLY A 303 17.18 -13.32 -19.49
N VAL A 304 17.35 -12.01 -19.28
CA VAL A 304 18.57 -11.43 -18.70
C VAL A 304 18.23 -10.31 -17.73
N ASP A 305 18.99 -10.22 -16.63
CA ASP A 305 18.86 -9.16 -15.63
C ASP A 305 19.70 -7.91 -15.97
N LYS A 306 19.79 -6.94 -15.04
CA LYS A 306 20.53 -5.69 -15.25
C LYS A 306 22.03 -5.90 -15.43
N ASN A 307 22.57 -7.01 -14.92
CA ASN A 307 23.99 -7.36 -15.01
C ASN A 307 24.30 -8.26 -16.21
N GLY A 308 23.26 -8.71 -16.94
CA GLY A 308 23.39 -9.65 -18.05
C GLY A 308 23.42 -11.12 -17.61
N ASP A 309 23.11 -11.40 -16.35
CA ASP A 309 22.99 -12.77 -15.84
C ASP A 309 21.65 -13.40 -16.24
N GLU A 310 21.57 -14.73 -16.22
CA GLU A 310 20.36 -15.47 -16.62
C GLU A 310 19.17 -15.13 -15.71
N LEU A 311 18.07 -14.70 -16.31
CA LEU A 311 16.84 -14.33 -15.62
C LEU A 311 15.64 -15.11 -16.21
N PRO A 312 15.32 -16.30 -15.67
CA PRO A 312 14.30 -17.16 -16.26
C PRO A 312 12.88 -16.60 -16.11
N LEU A 313 12.00 -16.92 -17.06
CA LEU A 313 10.57 -16.55 -17.01
C LEU A 313 9.85 -17.07 -15.76
N SER A 314 10.25 -18.23 -15.25
CA SER A 314 9.68 -18.80 -14.01
C SER A 314 9.89 -17.91 -12.79
N GLY A 315 10.89 -17.02 -12.81
CA GLY A 315 11.15 -16.04 -11.75
C GLY A 315 10.18 -14.86 -11.75
N LEU A 316 9.42 -14.63 -12.84
CA LEU A 316 8.59 -13.43 -13.01
C LEU A 316 7.47 -13.33 -11.95
N ARG A 317 6.94 -14.48 -11.49
CA ARG A 317 5.98 -14.51 -10.37
C ARG A 317 6.56 -13.77 -9.16
N ASN A 318 7.71 -14.21 -8.68
CA ASN A 318 8.34 -13.68 -7.48
C ASN A 318 8.82 -12.25 -7.70
N ALA A 319 9.18 -11.91 -8.93
CA ALA A 319 9.64 -10.57 -9.30
C ALA A 319 8.57 -9.48 -9.15
N LEU A 320 7.29 -9.85 -9.17
CA LEU A 320 6.14 -8.93 -9.06
C LEU A 320 5.28 -9.18 -7.81
N ASP A 321 5.78 -9.96 -6.86
CA ASP A 321 5.00 -10.39 -5.68
C ASP A 321 4.59 -9.21 -4.79
N ASP A 322 5.45 -8.20 -4.71
CA ASP A 322 5.20 -6.97 -3.95
C ASP A 322 4.38 -5.92 -4.73
N ALA A 323 4.04 -6.15 -6.00
CA ALA A 323 3.34 -5.16 -6.81
C ALA A 323 1.94 -4.80 -6.27
N PRO A 324 1.07 -5.74 -5.83
CA PRO A 324 -0.22 -5.38 -5.24
C PRO A 324 -0.08 -4.57 -3.95
N ILE A 325 0.92 -4.90 -3.11
CA ILE A 325 1.18 -4.19 -1.86
C ILE A 325 1.52 -2.72 -2.17
N LEU A 326 2.37 -2.49 -3.17
CA LEU A 326 2.73 -1.16 -3.63
C LEU A 326 1.58 -0.44 -4.35
N SER A 327 0.71 -1.16 -5.05
CA SER A 327 -0.42 -0.59 -5.80
C SER A 327 -1.40 0.14 -4.91
N ILE A 328 -1.53 -0.28 -3.64
CA ILE A 328 -2.43 0.35 -2.68
C ILE A 328 -2.06 1.82 -2.46
N ARG A 329 -0.78 2.19 -2.62
CA ARG A 329 -0.34 3.59 -2.55
C ARG A 329 -1.08 4.49 -3.55
N LYS A 330 -1.61 3.96 -4.66
CA LYS A 330 -2.36 4.74 -5.65
C LYS A 330 -3.68 5.30 -5.10
N TYR A 331 -4.28 4.66 -4.10
CA TYR A 331 -5.43 5.23 -3.39
C TYR A 331 -5.11 6.53 -2.64
N SER A 332 -3.83 6.89 -2.45
CA SER A 332 -3.48 8.22 -1.93
C SER A 332 -3.91 9.38 -2.84
N TYR A 333 -4.19 9.13 -4.13
CA TYR A 333 -4.84 10.14 -4.98
C TYR A 333 -6.21 10.55 -4.45
N GLU A 334 -6.95 9.65 -3.77
CA GLU A 334 -8.24 9.98 -3.15
C GLU A 334 -8.06 11.01 -2.04
N HIS A 335 -6.99 10.93 -1.25
CA HIS A 335 -6.68 11.97 -0.26
C HIS A 335 -6.33 13.31 -0.92
N GLY A 336 -5.61 13.26 -2.05
CA GLY A 336 -5.37 14.40 -2.93
C GLY A 336 -6.68 15.09 -3.32
N PHE A 337 -7.59 14.33 -3.91
CA PHE A 337 -8.88 14.84 -4.36
C PHE A 337 -9.73 15.31 -3.18
N ALA A 338 -9.81 14.54 -2.09
CA ALA A 338 -10.60 14.90 -0.93
C ALA A 338 -10.13 16.23 -0.30
N PHE A 339 -8.82 16.48 -0.28
CA PHE A 339 -8.27 17.78 0.13
C PHE A 339 -8.82 18.90 -0.75
N PHE A 340 -8.60 18.83 -2.06
CA PHE A 340 -9.02 19.89 -2.98
C PHE A 340 -10.54 20.04 -3.06
N TRP A 341 -11.31 18.95 -3.04
CA TRP A 341 -12.78 18.97 -3.04
C TRP A 341 -13.31 19.71 -1.82
N ARG A 342 -12.76 19.45 -0.63
CA ARG A 342 -13.14 20.16 0.58
C ARG A 342 -12.80 21.65 0.48
N GLU A 343 -11.58 21.97 0.07
CA GLU A 343 -11.11 23.36 -0.01
C GLU A 343 -11.81 24.17 -1.10
N LEU A 344 -12.28 23.54 -2.17
CA LEU A 344 -12.97 24.16 -3.29
C LEU A 344 -14.50 24.07 -3.22
N GLU A 345 -15.04 23.24 -2.31
CA GLU A 345 -16.48 22.95 -2.18
C GLU A 345 -17.08 22.40 -3.49
N LEU A 346 -16.39 21.42 -4.10
CA LEU A 346 -16.81 20.77 -5.34
C LEU A 346 -17.87 19.69 -5.13
N GLU A 347 -18.57 19.32 -6.21
CA GLU A 347 -19.65 18.34 -6.19
C GLU A 347 -19.16 16.92 -5.86
N GLU A 348 -19.84 16.26 -4.92
CA GLU A 348 -19.50 14.92 -4.41
C GLU A 348 -19.56 13.84 -5.51
N ALA A 349 -20.53 13.92 -6.43
CA ALA A 349 -20.66 12.94 -7.50
C ALA A 349 -19.44 12.88 -8.45
N GLU A 350 -18.70 13.99 -8.59
CA GLU A 350 -17.46 13.97 -9.36
C GLU A 350 -16.32 13.33 -8.57
N PHE A 351 -16.27 13.51 -7.25
CA PHE A 351 -15.30 12.84 -6.37
C PHE A 351 -15.45 11.32 -6.44
N ASP A 352 -16.69 10.81 -6.32
CA ASP A 352 -16.99 9.37 -6.38
C ASP A 352 -16.50 8.76 -7.70
N HIS A 353 -16.70 9.46 -8.82
CA HIS A 353 -16.19 9.03 -10.12
C HIS A 353 -14.66 8.87 -10.12
N TRP A 354 -13.93 9.80 -9.52
CA TRP A 354 -12.47 9.72 -9.45
C TRP A 354 -12.00 8.60 -8.52
N CYS A 355 -12.71 8.33 -7.42
CA CYS A 355 -12.45 7.18 -6.57
C CYS A 355 -12.60 5.86 -7.35
N GLU A 356 -13.63 5.71 -8.18
CA GLU A 356 -13.78 4.54 -9.07
C GLU A 356 -12.59 4.39 -10.04
N VAL A 357 -12.14 5.49 -10.65
CA VAL A 357 -10.99 5.48 -11.58
C VAL A 357 -9.69 5.16 -10.83
N ILE A 358 -9.52 5.61 -9.59
CA ILE A 358 -8.36 5.29 -8.76
C ILE A 358 -8.38 3.82 -8.31
N ASP A 359 -9.56 3.31 -7.94
CA ASP A 359 -9.77 1.92 -7.60
C ASP A 359 -9.41 0.99 -8.76
N GLU A 360 -9.83 1.33 -9.98
CA GLU A 360 -9.42 0.62 -11.19
C GLU A 360 -7.90 0.67 -11.44
N LEU A 361 -7.24 1.80 -11.14
CA LEU A 361 -5.79 1.96 -11.27
C LEU A 361 -5.07 1.01 -10.29
N ALA A 362 -5.47 1.00 -9.01
CA ALA A 362 -4.87 0.13 -8.01
C ALA A 362 -5.08 -1.35 -8.36
N LYS A 363 -6.32 -1.76 -8.65
CA LYS A 363 -6.67 -3.16 -9.01
C LYS A 363 -6.05 -3.62 -10.33
N GLY A 364 -5.71 -2.70 -11.23
CA GLY A 364 -5.00 -3.00 -12.46
C GLY A 364 -3.69 -3.75 -12.26
N TYR A 365 -2.97 -3.47 -11.16
CA TYR A 365 -1.72 -4.16 -10.84
C TYR A 365 -1.92 -5.61 -10.37
N THR A 366 -3.06 -5.92 -9.72
CA THR A 366 -3.46 -7.31 -9.42
C THR A 366 -3.68 -8.10 -10.71
N LEU A 367 -4.31 -7.50 -11.72
CA LEU A 367 -4.48 -8.13 -13.02
C LEU A 367 -3.13 -8.35 -13.74
N ILE A 368 -2.20 -7.40 -13.62
CA ILE A 368 -0.84 -7.56 -14.16
C ILE A 368 -0.12 -8.73 -13.48
N GLN A 369 -0.15 -8.82 -12.15
CA GLN A 369 0.46 -9.92 -11.40
C GLN A 369 -0.16 -11.27 -11.79
N PHE A 370 -1.49 -11.36 -11.89
CA PHE A 370 -2.17 -12.57 -12.33
C PHE A 370 -1.67 -13.06 -13.70
N ASN A 371 -1.59 -12.17 -14.69
CA ASN A 371 -1.08 -12.53 -16.01
C ASN A 371 0.42 -12.85 -15.98
N ALA A 372 1.20 -12.22 -15.10
CA ALA A 372 2.61 -12.52 -14.91
C ALA A 372 2.83 -13.94 -14.34
N ILE A 373 2.03 -14.34 -13.34
CA ILE A 373 2.02 -15.73 -12.82
C ILE A 373 1.65 -16.70 -13.96
N LYS A 374 0.60 -16.40 -14.73
CA LYS A 374 0.20 -17.24 -15.86
C LYS A 374 1.28 -17.37 -16.93
N LEU A 375 1.98 -16.27 -17.25
CA LEU A 375 3.13 -16.25 -18.16
C LEU A 375 4.29 -17.11 -17.62
N ALA A 376 4.62 -16.97 -16.33
CA ALA A 376 5.68 -17.74 -15.68
C ALA A 376 5.37 -19.25 -15.67
N THR A 377 4.11 -19.63 -15.43
CA THR A 377 3.67 -21.03 -15.36
C THR A 377 3.59 -21.68 -16.73
N THR A 378 3.05 -20.99 -17.73
CA THR A 378 2.75 -21.58 -19.05
C THR A 378 3.89 -21.40 -20.06
N GLY A 379 4.73 -20.38 -19.88
CA GLY A 379 5.71 -19.95 -20.88
C GLY A 379 5.09 -19.32 -22.15
N ASP A 380 3.78 -19.11 -22.19
CA ASP A 380 3.09 -18.56 -23.37
C ASP A 380 3.34 -17.06 -23.50
N ARG A 381 4.32 -16.71 -24.36
CA ARG A 381 4.76 -15.33 -24.59
C ARG A 381 3.66 -14.38 -25.08
N ARG A 382 2.55 -14.88 -25.63
CA ARG A 382 1.39 -14.03 -26.02
C ARG A 382 0.72 -13.38 -24.81
N ILE A 383 0.88 -13.96 -23.62
CA ILE A 383 0.42 -13.34 -22.36
C ILE A 383 1.26 -12.09 -22.06
N GLY A 384 2.52 -12.02 -22.52
CA GLY A 384 3.35 -10.82 -22.45
C GLY A 384 2.69 -9.62 -23.15
N ASP A 385 2.16 -9.82 -24.36
CA ASP A 385 1.45 -8.76 -25.11
C ASP A 385 0.23 -8.24 -24.33
N LYS A 386 -0.48 -9.15 -23.64
CA LYS A 386 -1.59 -8.79 -22.77
C LYS A 386 -1.14 -7.97 -21.57
N ILE A 387 -0.03 -8.35 -20.91
CA ILE A 387 0.54 -7.58 -19.80
C ILE A 387 0.88 -6.17 -20.26
N PHE A 388 1.56 -6.01 -21.41
CA PHE A 388 1.89 -4.68 -21.94
C PHE A 388 0.66 -3.86 -22.28
N SER A 389 -0.39 -4.47 -22.83
CA SER A 389 -1.66 -3.76 -23.07
C SER A 389 -2.30 -3.26 -21.76
N VAL A 390 -2.26 -4.04 -20.68
CA VAL A 390 -2.77 -3.58 -19.38
C VAL A 390 -1.90 -2.47 -18.81
N LEU A 391 -0.57 -2.55 -18.95
CA LEU A 391 0.36 -1.49 -18.54
C LEU A 391 0.08 -0.18 -19.30
N ASP A 392 -0.17 -0.23 -20.61
CA ASP A 392 -0.52 0.95 -21.41
C ASP A 392 -1.84 1.59 -20.91
N GLN A 393 -2.84 0.77 -20.54
CA GLN A 393 -4.07 1.25 -19.91
C GLN A 393 -3.83 1.88 -18.54
N GLN A 394 -2.89 1.36 -17.73
CA GLN A 394 -2.52 1.98 -16.45
C GLN A 394 -1.91 3.37 -16.68
N VAL A 395 -1.04 3.54 -17.69
CA VAL A 395 -0.50 4.85 -18.07
C VAL A 395 -1.60 5.83 -18.44
N GLU A 396 -2.52 5.44 -19.32
CA GLU A 396 -3.65 6.30 -19.71
C GLU A 396 -4.54 6.67 -18.52
N ARG A 397 -4.85 5.71 -17.64
CA ARG A 397 -5.68 5.93 -16.46
C ARG A 397 -5.01 6.88 -15.47
N GLU A 398 -3.74 6.66 -15.17
CA GLU A 398 -2.99 7.53 -14.26
C GLU A 398 -2.79 8.93 -14.85
N ASN A 399 -2.59 9.07 -16.17
CA ASN A 399 -2.57 10.37 -16.84
C ASN A 399 -3.87 11.15 -16.65
N ARG A 400 -5.03 10.49 -16.76
CA ARG A 400 -6.33 11.13 -16.53
C ARG A 400 -6.46 11.62 -15.08
N ILE A 401 -6.07 10.80 -14.11
CA ILE A 401 -6.08 11.17 -12.68
C ILE A 401 -5.17 12.37 -12.44
N LYS A 402 -3.91 12.31 -12.91
CA LYS A 402 -2.93 13.39 -12.73
C LYS A 402 -3.35 14.68 -13.40
N ALA A 403 -3.90 14.62 -14.61
CA ALA A 403 -4.40 15.79 -15.32
C ALA A 403 -5.52 16.47 -14.52
N ARG A 404 -6.51 15.71 -14.04
CA ARG A 404 -7.58 16.30 -13.23
C ARG A 404 -7.06 16.84 -11.90
N MET A 405 -6.16 16.11 -11.23
CA MET A 405 -5.55 16.55 -9.98
C MET A 405 -4.80 17.88 -10.17
N GLN A 406 -4.11 18.05 -11.29
CA GLN A 406 -3.43 19.29 -11.66
C GLN A 406 -4.42 20.44 -11.89
N GLU A 407 -5.52 20.20 -12.61
CA GLU A 407 -6.58 21.21 -12.82
C GLU A 407 -7.16 21.72 -11.50
N VAL A 408 -7.53 20.81 -10.59
CA VAL A 408 -8.12 21.22 -9.30
C VAL A 408 -7.09 21.86 -8.37
N PHE A 409 -5.82 21.47 -8.47
CA PHE A 409 -4.73 22.15 -7.79
C PHE A 409 -4.56 23.60 -8.30
N GLU A 410 -4.67 23.84 -9.60
CA GLU A 410 -4.60 25.18 -10.18
C GLU A 410 -5.78 26.04 -9.71
N MET A 411 -7.00 25.49 -9.71
CA MET A 411 -8.19 26.15 -9.16
C MET A 411 -8.00 26.52 -7.68
N TRP A 412 -7.44 25.58 -6.88
CA TRP A 412 -7.13 25.83 -5.48
C TRP A 412 -6.08 26.92 -5.31
N CYS A 413 -5.01 26.93 -6.13
CA CYS A 413 -4.03 28.00 -6.13
C CYS A 413 -4.66 29.36 -6.41
N GLU A 414 -5.51 29.46 -7.43
CA GLU A 414 -6.24 30.69 -7.73
C GLU A 414 -7.05 31.17 -6.51
N LYS A 415 -7.85 30.29 -5.89
CA LYS A 415 -8.64 30.62 -4.70
C LYS A 415 -7.79 31.04 -3.50
N ALA A 416 -6.72 30.29 -3.23
CA ALA A 416 -5.86 30.47 -2.05
C ALA A 416 -5.00 31.73 -2.15
N PHE A 417 -4.58 32.12 -3.36
CA PHE A 417 -3.66 33.24 -3.57
C PHE A 417 -4.32 34.50 -4.17
N ALA A 418 -5.56 34.45 -4.67
CA ALA A 418 -6.28 35.63 -5.20
C ALA A 418 -6.46 36.78 -4.18
N LYS A 419 -6.35 36.51 -2.86
CA LYS A 419 -6.44 37.55 -1.81
C LYS A 419 -5.14 38.32 -1.54
N GLN A 420 -4.00 37.93 -2.13
CA GLN A 420 -2.72 38.62 -1.90
C GLN A 420 -2.46 39.80 -2.85
N GLU A 421 -3.31 40.02 -3.86
CA GLU A 421 -3.16 41.10 -4.86
C GLU A 421 -4.20 42.23 -4.72
N ALA A 422 -5.00 42.28 -3.66
CA ALA A 422 -5.89 43.42 -3.44
C ALA A 422 -5.05 44.69 -3.13
N PRO A 423 -5.18 45.78 -3.92
CA PRO A 423 -4.39 46.99 -3.69
C PRO A 423 -4.73 47.59 -2.33
N VAL A 424 -3.69 47.95 -1.56
CA VAL A 424 -3.82 48.76 -0.35
C VAL A 424 -4.61 50.03 -0.72
N PRO A 425 -5.72 50.36 -0.03
CA PRO A 425 -6.41 51.60 -0.28
C PRO A 425 -5.41 52.75 -0.08
N GLU A 426 -5.23 53.56 -1.12
CA GLU A 426 -4.49 54.81 -1.00
C GLU A 426 -5.05 55.57 0.20
N LEU A 427 -4.22 55.77 1.22
CA LEU A 427 -4.49 56.70 2.30
C LEU A 427 -4.83 58.04 1.66
N GLU A 428 -6.10 58.43 1.70
CA GLU A 428 -6.54 59.78 1.35
C GLU A 428 -5.71 60.76 2.17
N VAL A 429 -4.76 61.41 1.50
CA VAL A 429 -4.03 62.55 2.04
C VAL A 429 -5.04 63.68 2.15
N ALA A 430 -5.61 63.83 3.35
CA ALA A 430 -6.42 64.96 3.74
C ALA A 430 -5.67 66.27 3.42
N ARG A 431 -6.33 67.14 2.67
CA ARG A 431 -5.99 68.57 2.56
C ARG A 431 -6.89 69.38 3.46
#